data_AF-A0A368GUU9-F1
#
_entry.id   AF-A0A368GUU9-F1
#
_cell.length_a   1.000
_cell.length_b   1.000
_cell.length_c   1.000
_cell.angle_alpha   90.00
_cell.angle_beta   90.00
_cell.angle_gamma   90.00
#
_symmetry.space_group_name_H-M   'P 1'
#
loop_
_entity.id
_entity.type
_entity.pdbx_description
1 polymer ?
#
loop_
_entity_poly.entity_id
_entity_poly.type
_entity_poly.pdbx_seq_one_letter_code
_entity_poly.pdbx_strand_id
1 'polypeptide(L)'
;MDKDNCTLSTQSSVVPILYAITRRKDIATYRTIFGQLKEVIGEHGLKIILDFEKAAIRAAREAFPDAVVQRCAFHLAQAWNRMAKELGLQFIRGKKRIK
;
A
#
# COMPACT_ATOMS: atom_id res chain seq x y z
N MET A 1 43.67 5.47 -16.13
CA MET A 1 42.81 4.27 -16.02
C MET A 1 41.68 4.65 -15.11
N ASP A 2 40.63 5.20 -15.74
CA ASP A 2 39.56 5.93 -15.08
C ASP A 2 38.63 4.98 -14.31
N LYS A 3 38.27 5.39 -13.10
CA LYS A 3 37.25 4.76 -12.26
C LYS A 3 36.07 5.72 -12.14
N ASP A 4 35.40 5.97 -13.26
CA ASP A 4 34.11 6.65 -13.27
C ASP A 4 33.01 5.62 -13.02
N ASN A 5 32.92 5.16 -11.78
CA ASN A 5 31.76 4.40 -11.32
C ASN A 5 30.71 5.41 -10.83
N CYS A 6 30.01 6.04 -11.78
CA CYS A 6 28.88 6.91 -11.52
C CYS A 6 27.72 6.03 -11.02
N THR A 7 27.58 5.94 -9.70
CA THR A 7 26.42 5.34 -9.05
C THR A 7 25.19 6.17 -9.41
N LEU A 8 24.44 5.75 -10.43
CA LEU A 8 23.15 6.34 -10.76
C LEU A 8 22.23 6.21 -9.55
N SER A 9 22.05 7.31 -8.81
CA SER A 9 21.04 7.39 -7.77
C SER A 9 19.67 7.45 -8.46
N THR A 10 18.99 6.31 -8.56
CA THR A 10 17.59 6.28 -8.99
C THR A 10 16.74 7.06 -8.00
N GLN A 11 16.40 8.29 -8.36
CA GLN A 11 15.42 9.09 -7.63
C GLN A 11 14.04 8.46 -7.84
N SER A 12 13.47 7.86 -6.79
CA SER A 12 12.12 7.29 -6.85
C SER A 12 11.09 8.42 -6.76
N SER A 13 10.30 8.58 -7.81
CA SER A 13 9.13 9.45 -7.81
C SER A 13 7.87 8.64 -7.45
N VAL A 14 6.97 9.26 -6.70
CA VAL A 14 5.65 8.71 -6.43
C VAL A 14 4.64 9.49 -7.25
N VAL A 15 3.96 8.82 -8.17
CA VAL A 15 2.99 9.45 -9.07
C VAL A 15 1.62 8.81 -8.82
N PRO A 16 0.56 9.61 -8.55
CA PRO A 16 -0.80 9.07 -8.47
C PRO A 16 -1.30 8.69 -9.87
N ILE A 17 -1.70 7.42 -10.02
CA ILE A 17 -2.11 6.85 -11.32
C ILE A 17 -3.64 6.76 -11.49
N LEU A 18 -4.38 6.72 -10.38
CA LEU A 18 -5.84 6.57 -10.39
C LEU A 18 -6.44 7.19 -9.12
N TYR A 19 -7.51 7.96 -9.30
CA TYR A 19 -8.39 8.39 -8.21
C TYR A 19 -9.75 7.71 -8.38
N ALA A 20 -10.23 7.04 -7.34
CA ALA A 20 -11.52 6.37 -7.34
C ALA A 20 -12.35 6.82 -6.14
N ILE A 21 -13.46 7.50 -6.40
CA ILE A 21 -14.44 7.89 -5.38
C ILE A 21 -15.63 6.95 -5.51
N THR A 22 -15.94 6.21 -4.46
CA THR A 22 -16.98 5.18 -4.49
C THR A 22 -17.95 5.30 -3.33
N ARG A 23 -19.19 4.85 -3.57
CA ARG A 23 -20.24 4.80 -2.54
C ARG A 23 -20.17 3.55 -1.67
N ARG A 24 -19.43 2.53 -2.12
CA ARG A 24 -19.34 1.21 -1.47
C ARG A 24 -17.89 0.74 -1.45
N LYS A 25 -17.62 -0.19 -0.53
CA LYS A 25 -16.35 -0.88 -0.36
C LYS A 25 -16.55 -2.39 -0.47
N ASP A 26 -17.22 -2.79 -1.54
CA ASP A 26 -17.53 -4.19 -1.84
C ASP A 26 -16.62 -4.71 -2.96
N ILE A 27 -16.57 -6.04 -3.11
CA ILE A 27 -15.69 -6.68 -4.09
C ILE A 27 -16.00 -6.25 -5.52
N ALA A 28 -17.27 -6.03 -5.86
CA ALA A 28 -17.67 -5.61 -7.20
C ALA A 28 -17.09 -4.23 -7.52
N THR A 29 -17.15 -3.31 -6.56
CA THR A 29 -16.58 -1.97 -6.68
C THR A 29 -15.06 -2.04 -6.89
N TYR A 30 -14.34 -2.84 -6.10
CA TYR A 30 -12.90 -2.99 -6.27
C TYR A 30 -12.50 -3.69 -7.56
N ARG A 31 -13.29 -4.67 -8.04
CA ARG A 31 -13.07 -5.27 -9.37
C ARG A 31 -13.13 -4.24 -10.48
N THR A 32 -14.09 -3.33 -10.43
CA THR A 32 -14.16 -2.23 -11.41
C THR A 32 -12.91 -1.35 -11.34
N ILE A 33 -12.48 -0.93 -10.14
CA ILE A 33 -11.29 -0.09 -9.95
C ILE A 33 -10.03 -0.79 -10.47
N PHE A 34 -9.77 -2.02 -10.03
CA PHE A 34 -8.56 -2.74 -10.42
C PHE A 34 -8.58 -3.16 -11.89
N GLY A 35 -9.76 -3.44 -12.46
CA GLY A 35 -9.91 -3.66 -13.90
C GLY A 35 -9.51 -2.43 -14.70
N GLN A 36 -10.03 -1.24 -14.37
CA GLN A 36 -9.64 0.01 -15.03
C GLN A 36 -8.15 0.29 -14.89
N LEU A 37 -7.58 0.02 -13.71
CA LEU A 37 -6.15 0.16 -13.49
C LEU A 37 -5.33 -0.80 -14.36
N LYS A 38 -5.75 -2.05 -14.47
CA LYS A 38 -5.10 -3.10 -15.27
C LYS A 38 -5.03 -2.74 -16.75
N GLU A 39 -6.06 -2.12 -17.31
CA GLU A 39 -6.04 -1.65 -18.71
C GLU A 39 -4.93 -0.61 -18.97
N VAL A 40 -4.58 0.19 -17.95
CA VAL A 40 -3.54 1.23 -18.08
C VAL A 40 -2.15 0.65 -17.81
N ILE A 41 -2.02 -0.19 -16.79
CA ILE A 41 -0.70 -0.64 -16.32
C ILE A 41 -0.30 -2.02 -16.84
N GLY A 42 -1.20 -2.77 -17.48
CA GLY A 42 -0.95 -4.13 -17.96
C GLY A 42 -0.69 -5.17 -16.86
N GLU A 43 -0.23 -6.35 -17.28
CA GLU A 43 0.19 -7.43 -16.38
C GLU A 43 1.71 -7.40 -16.19
N HIS A 44 2.13 -7.06 -14.97
CA HIS A 44 3.53 -6.99 -14.59
C HIS A 44 3.73 -7.67 -13.22
N GLY A 45 4.97 -7.98 -12.85
CA GLY A 45 5.36 -8.44 -11.52
C GLY A 45 5.19 -7.35 -10.45
N LEU A 46 3.95 -6.96 -10.17
CA LEU A 46 3.61 -5.85 -9.28
C LEU A 46 3.72 -6.26 -7.82
N LYS A 47 4.18 -5.32 -6.99
CA LYS A 47 4.00 -5.40 -5.54
C LYS A 47 2.87 -4.47 -5.14
N ILE A 48 1.76 -5.04 -4.70
CA ILE A 48 0.55 -4.29 -4.34
C ILE A 48 0.42 -4.27 -2.82
N ILE A 49 0.41 -3.07 -2.22
CA ILE A 49 0.24 -2.88 -0.78
C ILE A 49 -1.12 -2.21 -0.55
N LEU A 50 -2.04 -2.89 0.13
CA LEU A 50 -3.39 -2.41 0.41
C LEU A 50 -3.65 -2.36 1.92
N ASP A 51 -4.73 -1.72 2.33
CA ASP A 51 -5.24 -1.87 3.69
C ASP A 51 -5.68 -3.33 3.98
N PHE A 52 -6.14 -3.59 5.20
CA PHE A 52 -6.58 -4.93 5.62
C PHE A 52 -8.00 -5.28 5.13
N GLU A 53 -8.53 -4.55 4.15
CA GLU A 53 -9.89 -4.74 3.70
C GLU A 53 -10.02 -5.99 2.82
N LYS A 54 -10.88 -6.93 3.23
CA LYS A 54 -11.03 -8.24 2.57
C LYS A 54 -11.47 -8.11 1.10
N ALA A 55 -12.37 -7.17 0.81
CA ALA A 55 -12.88 -6.95 -0.54
C ALA A 55 -11.78 -6.46 -1.49
N ALA A 56 -11.02 -5.44 -1.07
CA ALA A 56 -9.89 -4.92 -1.83
C ALA A 56 -8.81 -5.98 -2.07
N ILE A 57 -8.41 -6.72 -1.02
CA ILE A 57 -7.39 -7.78 -1.13
C ILE A 57 -7.81 -8.86 -2.13
N ARG A 58 -9.08 -9.30 -2.06
CA ARG A 58 -9.58 -10.34 -2.96
C ARG A 58 -9.64 -9.83 -4.39
N ALA A 59 -10.21 -8.66 -4.63
CA ALA A 59 -10.30 -8.10 -5.97
C ALA A 59 -8.92 -7.83 -6.60
N ALA A 60 -7.93 -7.41 -5.82
CA ALA A 60 -6.56 -7.20 -6.31
C ALA A 60 -5.90 -8.51 -6.74
N ARG A 61 -6.07 -9.60 -5.97
CA ARG A 61 -5.57 -10.93 -6.34
C ARG A 61 -6.24 -11.51 -7.58
N GLU A 62 -7.54 -11.23 -7.75
CA GLU A 62 -8.27 -11.65 -8.95
C GLU A 62 -7.85 -10.83 -10.19
N ALA A 63 -7.61 -9.52 -10.03
CA ALA A 63 -7.19 -8.65 -11.13
C ALA A 63 -5.72 -8.87 -11.55
N PHE A 64 -4.84 -9.11 -10.57
CA PHE A 64 -3.39 -9.27 -10.77
C PHE A 64 -2.91 -10.58 -10.10
N PRO A 65 -3.14 -11.76 -10.72
CA PRO A 65 -2.80 -13.05 -10.14
C PRO A 65 -1.32 -13.23 -9.81
N ASP A 66 -0.43 -12.64 -10.63
CA ASP A 66 1.02 -12.74 -10.47
C ASP A 66 1.61 -11.68 -9.54
N ALA A 67 0.78 -10.78 -9.01
CA ALA A 67 1.24 -9.73 -8.12
C ALA A 67 1.47 -10.24 -6.68
N VAL A 68 2.50 -9.70 -6.03
CA VAL A 68 2.72 -9.90 -4.59
C VAL A 68 1.81 -8.96 -3.81
N VAL A 69 0.67 -9.48 -3.34
CA VAL A 69 -0.31 -8.69 -2.57
C VAL A 69 -0.02 -8.72 -1.07
N GLN A 70 0.40 -7.58 -0.53
CA GLN A 70 0.72 -7.35 0.89
C GLN A 70 -0.29 -6.42 1.58
N ARG A 71 -0.36 -6.52 2.91
CA ARG A 71 -1.17 -5.63 3.72
C ARG A 71 -0.28 -4.52 4.29
N CYS A 72 -0.85 -3.32 4.41
CA CYS A 72 -0.13 -2.11 4.78
C CYS A 72 0.08 -2.06 6.29
N ALA A 73 1.33 -2.26 6.73
CA ALA A 73 1.70 -2.19 8.14
C ALA A 73 1.46 -0.79 8.74
N PHE A 74 1.62 0.27 7.94
CA PHE A 74 1.37 1.64 8.37
C PHE A 74 -0.11 1.86 8.77
N HIS A 75 -1.05 1.50 7.89
CA HIS A 75 -2.48 1.61 8.20
C HIS A 75 -2.91 0.71 9.37
N LEU A 76 -2.29 -0.46 9.51
CA LEU A 76 -2.52 -1.34 10.67
C LEU A 76 -2.03 -0.70 11.97
N ALA A 77 -0.81 -0.17 12.00
CA ALA A 77 -0.27 0.52 13.15
C ALA A 77 -1.16 1.71 13.55
N GLN A 78 -1.65 2.48 12.57
CA GLN A 78 -2.62 3.55 12.84
C GLN A 78 -3.93 3.02 13.45
N ALA A 79 -4.46 1.90 12.95
CA ALA A 79 -5.68 1.29 13.49
C ALA A 79 -5.49 0.80 14.93
N TRP A 80 -4.39 0.11 15.21
CA TRP A 80 -4.01 -0.25 16.58
C TRP A 80 -3.84 0.97 17.47
N ASN A 81 -3.27 2.05 16.95
CA ASN A 81 -3.08 3.23 17.74
C ASN A 81 -4.41 3.91 18.13
N ARG A 82 -5.40 3.91 17.23
CA ARG A 82 -6.75 4.39 17.53
C ARG A 82 -7.42 3.53 18.60
N MET A 83 -7.35 2.21 18.45
CA MET A 83 -7.91 1.27 19.43
C MET A 83 -7.26 1.41 20.81
N ALA A 84 -5.92 1.50 20.87
CA ALA A 84 -5.21 1.72 22.12
C ALA A 84 -5.68 3.00 22.83
N LYS A 85 -5.86 4.09 22.07
CA LYS A 85 -6.40 5.35 22.59
C LYS A 85 -7.83 5.20 23.12
N GLU A 86 -8.71 4.50 22.39
CA GLU A 86 -10.09 4.24 22.82
C GLU A 86 -10.15 3.44 24.12
N LEU A 87 -9.19 2.53 24.33
CA LEU A 87 -9.03 1.75 25.55
C LEU A 87 -8.28 2.50 26.68
N GLY A 88 -7.89 3.77 26.47
CA GLY A 88 -7.12 4.55 27.45
C GLY A 88 -5.67 4.11 27.62
N LEU A 89 -5.16 3.26 26.74
CA LEU A 89 -3.79 2.76 26.77
C LEU A 89 -2.83 3.81 26.23
N GLN A 90 -1.79 4.11 26.99
CA GLN A 90 -0.67 4.91 26.52
C GLN A 90 0.35 4.01 25.83
N PHE A 91 0.83 4.40 24.64
CA PHE A 91 1.93 3.68 24.02
C PHE A 91 3.14 3.69 24.95
N ILE A 92 3.85 2.56 24.99
CA ILE A 92 5.18 2.51 25.60
C ILE A 92 6.07 3.48 24.82
N ARG A 93 6.30 4.68 25.39
CA ARG A 93 7.31 5.59 24.87
C ARG A 93 8.66 4.93 25.11
N GLY A 94 9.32 4.52 24.03
CA GLY A 94 10.74 4.16 24.10
C GLY A 94 11.53 5.28 24.77
N LYS A 95 12.61 4.94 25.49
CA LYS A 95 13.48 5.94 26.13
C LYS A 95 13.80 7.03 25.10
N LYS A 96 13.56 8.30 25.46
CA LYS A 96 13.98 9.43 24.63
C LYS A 96 15.45 9.22 24.32
N ARG A 97 15.81 9.19 23.04
CA ARG A 97 17.20 9.13 22.62
C ARG A 97 17.86 10.40 23.16
N ILE A 98 18.71 10.25 24.17
CA ILE A 98 19.53 11.35 24.68
C ILE A 98 20.43 11.73 23.49
N LYS A 99 20.36 13.00 23.08
CA LYS A 99 21.18 13.54 22.00
C LYS A 99 22.63 13.65 22.46
#